data_AF-A0A2N2SMK3-F1
#
_entry.id   AF-A0A2N2SMK3-F1
#
_cell.length_a   1.000
_cell.length_b   1.000
_cell.length_c   1.000
_cell.angle_alpha   90.00
_cell.angle_beta   90.00
_cell.angle_gamma   90.00
#
_symmetry.space_group_name_H-M   'P 1'
#
loop_
_entity.id
_entity.type
_entity.pdbx_description
1 polymer ?
#
loop_
_entity_poly.entity_id
_entity_poly.type
_entity_poly.pdbx_seq_one_letter_code
_entity_poly.pdbx_strand_id
1 'polypeptide(L)'
;MSDIHDTTDRAPAGAGPAPRGTTTSRRRFLKDAAGVAGGAGLLALGAGLYAKQASALPATAIRPPGALAEADFLAACVRCGLCVRDCPYDTLKLARLGDGVATGTPYFEARDIPCEMCEDIPCVVACPTGALDRSLTDIGEARMGLAVLIDQETCLNFLGLRCDVCYRVCPVIDKAITLERVHNPRSDRHAMLLPTV
;
A
#
# COMPACT_ATOMS: atom_id res chain seq x y z
N MET A 1 30.26 -85.97 41.64
CA MET A 1 30.15 -87.08 40.69
C MET A 1 28.73 -87.06 40.16
N SER A 2 28.47 -86.32 39.08
CA SER A 2 28.81 -86.71 37.70
C SER A 2 27.95 -87.89 37.24
N ASP A 3 27.28 -87.89 36.11
CA ASP A 3 27.09 -86.91 35.04
C ASP A 3 25.96 -87.48 34.15
N ILE A 4 25.13 -86.59 33.60
CA ILE A 4 24.80 -86.45 32.17
C ILE A 4 24.52 -87.76 31.40
N HIS A 5 23.35 -87.87 30.76
CA HIS A 5 23.26 -87.94 29.30
C HIS A 5 21.87 -87.45 28.83
N ASP A 6 21.94 -86.23 28.32
CA ASP A 6 20.97 -85.46 27.56
C ASP A 6 20.68 -86.15 26.23
N THR A 7 19.42 -86.58 26.02
CA THR A 7 18.95 -87.02 24.71
C THR A 7 18.26 -85.85 24.02
N THR A 8 19.03 -85.19 23.16
CA THR A 8 18.56 -84.33 22.08
C THR A 8 17.44 -85.00 21.29
N ASP A 9 16.27 -84.36 21.26
CA ASP A 9 15.34 -84.52 20.14
C ASP A 9 14.83 -83.14 19.70
N ARG A 10 15.14 -82.81 18.44
CA ARG A 10 15.05 -81.47 17.87
C ARG A 10 13.89 -81.44 16.88
N ALA A 11 12.73 -80.92 17.31
CA ALA A 11 11.65 -80.55 16.40
C ALA A 11 11.94 -79.18 15.73
N PRO A 12 11.63 -78.99 14.44
CA PRO A 12 11.91 -77.73 13.76
C PRO A 12 10.89 -76.64 14.16
N ALA A 13 11.42 -75.46 14.43
CA ALA A 13 10.65 -74.25 14.70
C ALA A 13 9.75 -73.90 13.50
N GLY A 14 8.48 -73.65 13.79
CA GLY A 14 7.50 -73.16 12.81
C GLY A 14 7.94 -71.84 12.18
N ALA A 15 7.65 -71.69 10.89
CA ALA A 15 7.81 -70.45 10.16
C ALA A 15 6.97 -69.33 10.80
N GLY A 16 7.64 -68.35 11.39
CA GLY A 16 7.01 -67.10 11.83
C GLY A 16 6.45 -66.35 10.61
N PRO A 17 5.30 -65.67 10.74
CA PRO A 17 4.68 -64.96 9.63
C PRO A 17 5.59 -63.84 9.13
N ALA A 18 5.76 -63.75 7.81
CA ALA A 18 6.54 -62.69 7.15
C ALA A 18 6.12 -61.30 7.66
N PRO A 19 7.07 -60.37 7.87
CA PRO A 19 6.76 -59.04 8.37
C PRO A 19 5.87 -58.32 7.36
N ARG A 20 4.58 -58.15 7.72
CA ARG A 20 3.64 -57.28 7.02
C ARG A 20 3.98 -55.82 7.31
N GLY A 21 5.03 -55.32 6.69
CA GLY A 21 5.55 -53.98 6.96
C GLY A 21 5.77 -53.15 5.72
N THR A 22 4.72 -52.66 5.04
CA THR A 22 4.90 -51.57 4.06
C THR A 22 3.69 -50.64 3.86
N THR A 23 2.45 -51.05 4.14
CA THR A 23 1.25 -50.28 3.78
C THR A 23 0.98 -49.07 4.68
N THR A 24 1.23 -49.17 5.99
CA THR A 24 1.01 -48.06 6.96
C THR A 24 2.06 -46.96 6.82
N SER A 25 3.32 -47.32 6.53
CA SER A 25 4.45 -46.37 6.38
C SER A 25 4.28 -45.46 5.16
N ARG A 26 3.92 -46.03 4.00
CA ARG A 26 3.67 -45.25 2.77
C ARG A 26 2.50 -44.29 2.93
N ARG A 27 1.40 -44.74 3.55
CA ARG A 27 0.21 -43.90 3.80
C ARG A 27 0.53 -42.74 4.74
N ARG A 28 1.36 -42.94 5.76
CA ARG A 28 1.80 -41.87 6.68
C ARG A 28 2.68 -40.85 5.96
N PHE A 29 3.68 -41.32 5.22
CA PHE A 29 4.54 -40.45 4.40
C PHE A 29 3.75 -39.59 3.41
N LEU A 30 2.78 -40.16 2.69
CA LEU A 30 1.95 -39.41 1.74
C LEU A 30 1.07 -38.36 2.43
N LYS A 31 0.54 -38.65 3.64
CA LYS A 31 -0.23 -37.68 4.42
C LYS A 31 0.64 -36.53 4.94
N ASP A 32 1.83 -36.85 5.43
CA ASP A 32 2.78 -35.87 5.94
C ASP A 32 3.28 -34.97 4.78
N ALA A 33 3.61 -35.56 3.63
CA ALA A 33 3.99 -34.83 2.43
C ALA A 33 2.85 -33.94 1.90
N ALA A 34 1.61 -34.43 1.88
CA ALA A 34 0.45 -33.63 1.49
C ALA A 34 0.19 -32.47 2.46
N GLY A 35 0.37 -32.69 3.77
CA GLY A 35 0.26 -31.65 4.79
C GLY A 35 1.32 -30.54 4.62
N VAL A 36 2.58 -30.92 4.39
CA VAL A 36 3.68 -29.97 4.15
C VAL A 36 3.48 -29.23 2.85
N ALA A 37 3.15 -29.91 1.76
CA ALA A 37 2.91 -29.29 0.46
C ALA A 37 1.71 -28.33 0.51
N GLY A 38 0.63 -28.73 1.19
CA GLY A 38 -0.54 -27.87 1.42
C GLY A 38 -0.21 -26.64 2.26
N GLY A 39 0.52 -26.80 3.36
CA GLY A 39 0.95 -25.69 4.22
C GLY A 39 1.89 -24.72 3.49
N ALA A 40 2.90 -25.24 2.79
CA ALA A 40 3.82 -24.44 1.98
C ALA A 40 3.08 -23.72 0.82
N GLY A 41 2.12 -24.39 0.18
CA GLY A 41 1.29 -23.81 -0.87
C GLY A 41 0.45 -22.63 -0.36
N LEU A 42 -0.21 -22.78 0.79
CA LEU A 42 -0.99 -21.70 1.40
C LEU A 42 -0.12 -20.51 1.82
N LEU A 43 1.04 -20.77 2.40
CA LEU A 43 2.00 -19.72 2.77
C LEU A 43 2.55 -18.99 1.55
N ALA A 44 2.94 -19.71 0.50
CA ALA A 44 3.44 -19.13 -0.74
C ALA A 44 2.34 -18.30 -1.44
N LEU A 45 1.10 -18.78 -1.45
CA LEU A 45 -0.03 -18.04 -2.00
C LEU A 45 -0.30 -16.77 -1.20
N GLY A 46 -0.33 -16.86 0.14
CA GLY A 46 -0.50 -15.70 1.01
C GLY A 46 0.58 -14.65 0.82
N ALA A 47 1.85 -15.06 0.77
CA ALA A 47 2.98 -14.18 0.51
C ALA A 47 2.92 -13.56 -0.89
N GLY A 48 2.54 -14.33 -1.91
CA GLY A 48 2.40 -13.86 -3.28
C GLY A 48 1.29 -12.83 -3.47
N LEU A 49 0.12 -13.04 -2.85
CA LEU A 49 -0.99 -12.09 -2.85
C LEU A 49 -0.60 -10.79 -2.15
N TYR A 50 0.11 -10.88 -1.02
CA TYR A 50 0.60 -9.72 -0.30
C TYR A 50 1.61 -8.89 -1.13
N ALA A 51 2.57 -9.56 -1.79
CA ALA A 51 3.57 -8.89 -2.61
C ALA A 51 2.95 -8.11 -3.78
N LYS A 52 1.83 -8.58 -4.35
CA LYS A 52 1.09 -7.91 -5.43
C LYS A 52 0.37 -6.63 -4.96
N GLN A 53 -0.03 -6.55 -3.70
CA GLN A 53 -0.69 -5.35 -3.17
C GLN A 53 0.26 -4.16 -3.05
N ALA A 54 1.58 -4.40 -2.99
CA ALA A 54 2.56 -3.34 -2.77
C ALA A 54 2.85 -2.46 -4.01
N SER A 55 2.30 -2.77 -5.20
CA SER A 55 2.76 -2.17 -6.46
C SER A 55 1.95 -0.99 -7.00
N ALA A 56 0.76 -0.70 -6.47
CA ALA A 56 -0.07 0.39 -6.97
C ALA A 56 -0.60 1.25 -5.82
N LEU A 57 -0.26 2.54 -5.85
CA LEU A 57 -0.78 3.52 -4.90
C LEU A 57 -2.26 3.82 -5.24
N PRO A 58 -3.20 3.72 -4.29
CA PRO A 58 -4.59 4.11 -4.50
C PRO A 58 -4.69 5.57 -4.96
N ALA A 59 -5.68 5.90 -5.81
CA ALA A 59 -5.83 7.24 -6.38
C ALA A 59 -6.06 8.35 -5.32
N THR A 60 -6.60 8.01 -4.16
CA THR A 60 -6.81 8.96 -3.05
C THR A 60 -5.58 9.12 -2.16
N ALA A 61 -4.63 8.18 -2.22
CA ALA A 61 -3.41 8.21 -1.43
C ALA A 61 -2.32 8.99 -2.16
N ILE A 62 -1.86 10.06 -1.52
CA ILE A 62 -0.93 11.02 -2.09
C ILE A 62 0.40 10.96 -1.33
N ARG A 63 1.53 10.98 -2.04
CA ARG A 63 2.87 10.99 -1.44
C ARG A 63 3.25 12.40 -0.95
N PRO A 64 4.14 12.52 0.06
CA PRO A 64 4.65 13.81 0.51
C PRO A 64 5.29 14.64 -0.63
N PRO A 65 5.46 15.96 -0.44
CA PRO A 65 6.25 16.79 -1.34
C PRO A 65 7.62 16.18 -1.66
N GLY A 66 8.03 16.28 -2.92
CA GLY A 66 9.34 15.81 -3.38
C GLY A 66 9.47 14.29 -3.51
N ALA A 67 8.41 13.51 -3.29
CA ALA A 67 8.50 12.06 -3.50
C ALA A 67 8.93 11.70 -4.93
N LEU A 68 9.87 10.75 -5.02
CA LEU A 68 10.27 10.17 -6.31
C LEU A 68 9.10 9.41 -6.95
N ALA A 69 9.28 8.99 -8.20
CA ALA A 69 8.36 8.07 -8.86
C ALA A 69 8.16 6.82 -7.98
N GLU A 70 6.93 6.29 -7.93
CA GLU A 70 6.51 5.31 -6.90
C GLU A 70 7.49 4.14 -6.73
N ALA A 71 7.99 3.54 -7.82
CA ALA A 71 8.96 2.45 -7.73
C ALA A 71 10.28 2.86 -7.07
N ASP A 72 10.82 4.02 -7.43
CA ASP A 72 12.07 4.56 -6.87
C ASP A 72 11.88 5.03 -5.43
N PHE A 73 10.72 5.64 -5.14
CA PHE A 73 10.31 6.01 -3.79
C PHE A 73 10.26 4.77 -2.88
N LEU A 74 9.62 3.69 -3.31
CA LEU A 74 9.51 2.44 -2.54
C LEU A 74 10.87 1.77 -2.34
N ALA A 75 11.80 1.91 -3.29
CA ALA A 75 13.15 1.41 -3.18
C ALA A 75 14.02 2.23 -2.21
N ALA A 76 13.87 3.56 -2.21
CA ALA A 76 14.65 4.47 -1.37
C ALA A 76 14.08 4.66 0.05
N CYS A 77 12.78 4.47 0.24
CA CYS A 77 12.12 4.72 1.52
C CYS A 77 12.39 3.60 2.53
N VAL A 78 13.14 3.93 3.58
CA VAL A 78 13.46 3.01 4.69
C VAL A 78 12.39 2.98 5.79
N ARG A 79 11.22 3.60 5.58
CA ARG A 79 10.07 3.54 6.50
C ARG A 79 10.37 4.03 7.92
N CYS A 80 11.24 5.04 8.04
CA CYS A 80 11.67 5.58 9.33
C CYS A 80 10.65 6.50 10.02
N GLY A 81 9.68 7.04 9.27
CA GLY A 81 8.63 7.93 9.82
C GLY A 81 9.08 9.35 10.18
N LEU A 82 10.33 9.74 9.89
CA LEU A 82 10.83 11.09 10.21
C LEU A 82 10.03 12.20 9.52
N CYS A 83 9.67 12.00 8.24
CA CYS A 83 8.82 12.92 7.50
C CYS A 83 7.41 13.09 8.10
N VAL A 84 6.86 12.02 8.69
CA VAL A 84 5.56 12.05 9.37
C VAL A 84 5.65 12.84 10.67
N ARG A 85 6.69 12.58 11.48
CA ARG A 85 6.93 13.31 12.73
C ARG A 85 7.14 14.80 12.51
N ASP A 86 7.88 15.16 11.46
CA ASP A 86 8.25 16.56 11.19
C ASP A 86 7.19 17.29 10.35
N CYS A 87 6.07 16.64 10.02
CA CYS A 87 4.91 17.30 9.42
C CYS A 87 4.10 18.01 10.52
N PRO A 88 4.02 19.36 10.52
CA PRO A 88 3.42 20.10 11.64
C PRO A 88 1.89 20.08 11.65
N TYR A 89 1.24 19.56 10.61
CA TYR A 89 -0.21 19.59 10.41
C TYR A 89 -0.89 18.22 10.51
N ASP A 90 -0.16 17.18 10.93
CA ASP A 90 -0.66 15.80 10.98
C ASP A 90 -1.23 15.29 9.64
N THR A 91 -0.86 15.93 8.53
CA THR A 91 -1.26 15.54 7.17
C THR A 91 -0.77 14.13 6.83
N LEU A 92 0.50 13.86 7.12
CA LEU A 92 1.15 12.60 6.74
C LEU A 92 0.88 11.51 7.78
N LYS A 93 0.59 10.30 7.29
CA LYS A 93 0.47 9.10 8.12
C LYS A 93 1.25 7.94 7.51
N LEU A 94 1.68 7.00 8.35
CA LEU A 94 2.31 5.76 7.90
C LEU A 94 1.23 4.73 7.55
N ALA A 95 1.33 4.17 6.35
CA ALA A 95 0.46 3.09 5.91
C ALA A 95 0.54 1.87 6.84
N ARG A 96 -0.63 1.39 7.26
CA ARG A 96 -0.82 0.18 8.05
C ARG A 96 -1.15 -1.00 7.13
N LEU A 97 -1.19 -2.19 7.72
CA LEU A 97 -1.61 -3.38 7.00
C LEU A 97 -3.10 -3.26 6.65
N GLY A 98 -3.43 -3.37 5.36
CA GLY A 98 -4.81 -3.30 4.86
C GLY A 98 -5.18 -1.96 4.21
N ASP A 99 -4.36 -0.91 4.33
CA ASP A 99 -4.66 0.42 3.79
C ASP A 99 -4.57 0.49 2.24
N GLY A 100 -4.14 -0.59 1.59
CA GLY A 100 -3.91 -0.61 0.14
C GLY A 100 -2.70 0.20 -0.32
N VAL A 101 -1.96 0.81 0.61
CA VAL A 101 -0.68 1.49 0.40
C VAL A 101 0.44 0.59 0.94
N ALA A 102 1.63 0.64 0.32
CA ALA A 102 2.78 -0.12 0.80
C ALA A 102 3.06 0.16 2.30
N THR A 103 2.95 -0.87 3.14
CA THR A 103 3.00 -0.74 4.60
C THR A 103 4.29 -0.05 5.07
N GLY A 104 4.14 0.85 6.05
CA GLY A 104 5.20 1.67 6.65
C GLY A 104 5.68 2.83 5.79
N THR A 105 5.08 3.07 4.61
CA THR A 105 5.40 4.24 3.79
C THR A 105 4.48 5.42 4.10
N PRO A 106 4.98 6.67 4.03
CA PRO A 106 4.18 7.86 4.30
C PRO A 106 3.24 8.19 3.14
N TYR A 107 2.02 8.58 3.46
CA TYR A 107 1.03 9.10 2.51
C TYR A 107 0.03 10.02 3.23
N PHE A 108 -0.79 10.74 2.48
CA PHE A 108 -1.94 11.46 3.00
C PHE A 108 -3.13 11.37 2.04
N GLU A 109 -4.30 11.76 2.52
CA GLU A 109 -5.53 11.84 1.73
C GLU A 109 -6.02 13.28 1.77
N ALA A 110 -5.92 13.99 0.64
CA ALA A 110 -6.16 15.43 0.60
C ALA A 110 -7.60 15.85 0.99
N ARG A 111 -8.56 14.93 0.91
CA ARG A 111 -9.95 15.17 1.34
C ARG A 111 -10.14 15.12 2.86
N ASP A 112 -9.22 14.49 3.59
CA ASP A 112 -9.26 14.41 5.05
C ASP A 112 -8.47 15.56 5.66
N ILE A 113 -7.16 15.58 5.41
CA ILE A 113 -6.23 16.63 5.86
C ILE A 113 -5.28 16.90 4.68
N PRO A 114 -5.35 18.08 4.04
CA PRO A 114 -4.49 18.40 2.90
C PRO A 114 -3.05 18.68 3.35
N CYS A 115 -2.13 18.73 2.39
CA CYS A 115 -0.82 19.29 2.61
C CYS A 115 -0.92 20.82 2.61
N GLU A 116 -0.49 21.45 3.69
CA GLU A 116 -0.49 22.92 3.86
C GLU A 116 0.66 23.63 3.13
N MET A 117 1.43 22.93 2.29
CA MET A 117 2.49 23.51 1.48
C MET A 117 3.48 24.38 2.28
N CYS A 118 4.07 23.82 3.34
CA CYS A 118 5.05 24.52 4.21
C CYS A 118 6.23 25.07 3.40
N GLU A 119 6.59 26.34 3.59
CA GLU A 119 7.69 27.01 2.85
C GLU A 119 9.05 26.35 3.04
N ASP A 120 9.33 25.81 4.23
CA ASP A 120 10.59 25.17 4.62
C ASP A 120 10.62 23.66 4.37
N ILE A 121 9.51 23.08 3.90
CA ILE A 121 9.35 21.68 3.49
C ILE A 121 9.98 20.67 4.49
N PRO A 122 9.60 20.70 5.78
CA PRO A 122 10.30 19.98 6.84
C PRO A 122 10.30 18.46 6.63
N CYS A 123 9.24 17.94 5.99
CA CYS A 123 9.16 16.52 5.64
C CYS A 123 10.28 16.06 4.68
N VAL A 124 10.68 16.90 3.71
CA VAL A 124 11.78 16.63 2.77
C VAL A 124 13.12 16.73 3.49
N VAL A 125 13.33 17.78 4.29
CA VAL A 125 14.55 17.99 5.08
C VAL A 125 14.81 16.80 6.01
N ALA A 126 13.77 16.29 6.64
CA ALA A 126 13.81 15.16 7.56
C ALA A 126 14.11 13.81 6.90
N CYS A 127 13.85 13.67 5.59
CA CYS A 127 14.02 12.40 4.89
C CYS A 127 15.51 12.06 4.75
N PRO A 128 16.02 10.97 5.36
CA PRO A 128 17.46 10.71 5.40
C PRO A 128 17.99 10.12 4.09
N THR A 129 17.15 9.35 3.37
CA THR A 129 17.58 8.49 2.25
C THR A 129 17.44 9.11 0.86
N GLY A 130 16.81 10.28 0.75
CA GLY A 130 16.50 10.87 -0.55
C GLY A 130 15.29 10.23 -1.25
N ALA A 131 14.45 9.47 -0.52
CA ALA A 131 13.14 9.06 -1.04
C ALA A 131 12.24 10.26 -1.35
N LEU A 132 12.46 11.36 -0.62
CA LEU A 132 11.98 12.69 -0.99
C LEU A 132 13.18 13.49 -1.51
N ASP A 133 13.04 14.09 -2.68
CA ASP A 133 14.07 14.84 -3.37
C ASP A 133 14.40 16.13 -2.62
N ARG A 134 15.63 16.21 -2.12
CA ARG A 134 16.16 17.37 -1.39
C ARG A 134 16.44 18.57 -2.29
N SER A 135 16.42 18.39 -3.61
CA SER A 135 16.52 19.51 -4.55
C SER A 135 15.26 20.38 -4.57
N LEU A 136 14.12 19.84 -4.10
CA LEU A 136 12.89 20.59 -3.91
C LEU A 136 13.09 21.60 -2.77
N THR A 137 13.30 22.86 -3.17
CA THR A 137 13.54 24.00 -2.28
C THR A 137 12.44 25.04 -2.33
N ASP A 138 11.60 25.00 -3.37
CA ASP A 138 10.37 25.78 -3.49
C ASP A 138 9.18 24.82 -3.46
N ILE A 139 8.31 24.97 -2.46
CA ILE A 139 7.12 24.13 -2.30
C ILE A 139 6.12 24.29 -3.45
N GLY A 140 6.13 25.43 -4.15
CA GLY A 140 5.29 25.67 -5.33
C GLY A 140 5.62 24.76 -6.52
N GLU A 141 6.82 24.20 -6.57
CA GLU A 141 7.28 23.27 -7.61
C GLU A 141 6.96 21.80 -7.27
N ALA A 142 6.39 21.54 -6.09
CA ALA A 142 6.09 20.19 -5.65
C ALA A 142 5.00 19.53 -6.52
N ARG A 143 5.32 18.35 -7.07
CA ARG A 143 4.39 17.53 -7.86
C ARG A 143 3.87 16.36 -7.03
N MET A 144 2.81 16.60 -6.26
CA MET A 144 2.25 15.59 -5.34
C MET A 144 1.10 14.78 -5.95
N GLY A 145 0.40 15.30 -6.96
CA GLY A 145 -0.72 14.60 -7.59
C GLY A 145 -1.39 15.47 -8.64
N LEU A 146 -2.49 14.98 -9.21
CA LEU A 146 -3.33 15.71 -10.16
C LEU A 146 -4.67 16.00 -9.50
N ALA A 147 -5.03 17.28 -9.41
CA ALA A 147 -6.37 17.69 -9.01
C ALA A 147 -7.34 17.49 -10.18
N VAL A 148 -8.53 16.95 -9.90
CA VAL A 148 -9.60 16.79 -10.88
C VAL A 148 -10.90 17.31 -10.26
N LEU A 149 -11.58 18.21 -10.97
CA LEU A 149 -12.90 18.68 -10.59
C LEU A 149 -13.93 17.61 -10.94
N ILE A 150 -14.35 16.88 -9.92
CA ILE A 150 -15.46 15.93 -10.00
C ILE A 150 -16.76 16.61 -9.53
N ASP A 151 -17.91 16.03 -9.91
CA ASP A 151 -19.24 16.45 -9.47
C ASP A 151 -19.66 17.87 -9.92
N GLN A 152 -19.36 18.21 -11.18
CA GLN A 152 -19.72 19.51 -11.79
C GLN A 152 -21.23 19.81 -11.68
N GLU A 153 -22.07 18.78 -11.65
CA GLU A 153 -23.53 18.89 -11.46
C GLU A 153 -23.96 19.43 -10.09
N THR A 154 -23.09 19.38 -9.08
CA THR A 154 -23.36 19.91 -7.74
C THR A 154 -22.67 21.25 -7.49
N CYS A 155 -21.74 21.65 -8.35
CA CYS A 155 -20.99 22.89 -8.20
C CYS A 155 -21.89 24.12 -8.46
N LEU A 156 -21.94 25.06 -7.51
CA LEU A 156 -22.77 26.27 -7.61
C LEU A 156 -22.49 27.08 -8.89
N ASN A 157 -21.21 27.20 -9.30
CA ASN A 157 -20.85 27.92 -10.53
C ASN A 157 -21.38 27.26 -11.80
N PHE A 158 -21.33 25.92 -11.87
CA PHE A 158 -21.91 25.16 -12.98
C PHE A 158 -23.44 25.24 -12.99
N LEU A 159 -24.06 25.44 -11.82
CA LEU A 159 -25.50 25.70 -11.68
C LEU A 159 -25.88 27.16 -11.96
N GLY A 160 -24.92 28.03 -12.26
CA GLY A 160 -25.14 29.45 -12.57
C GLY A 160 -25.27 30.37 -11.35
N LEU A 161 -24.95 29.88 -10.16
CA LEU A 161 -24.86 30.64 -8.93
C LEU A 161 -23.41 31.09 -8.70
N ARG A 162 -23.22 32.29 -8.16
CA ARG A 162 -21.87 32.83 -7.92
C ARG A 162 -21.25 32.19 -6.67
N CYS A 163 -20.16 31.44 -6.86
CA CYS A 163 -19.28 30.94 -5.80
C CYS A 163 -17.82 31.14 -6.23
N ASP A 164 -16.93 31.60 -5.36
CA ASP A 164 -15.51 31.75 -5.68
C ASP A 164 -14.62 31.31 -4.51
N VAL A 165 -15.17 30.49 -3.60
CA VAL A 165 -14.47 30.05 -2.38
C VAL A 165 -13.27 29.19 -2.69
N CYS A 166 -13.41 28.17 -3.56
CA CYS A 166 -12.30 27.30 -3.95
C CYS A 166 -11.18 28.07 -4.65
N TYR A 167 -11.53 29.06 -5.46
CA TYR A 167 -10.58 29.93 -6.15
C TYR A 167 -9.83 30.84 -5.17
N ARG A 168 -10.55 31.52 -4.26
CA ARG A 168 -9.95 32.46 -3.29
C ARG A 168 -9.15 31.80 -2.18
N VAL A 169 -9.54 30.59 -1.75
CA VAL A 169 -8.83 29.85 -0.70
C VAL A 169 -7.58 29.15 -1.24
N CYS A 170 -7.44 29.04 -2.57
CA CYS A 170 -6.30 28.37 -3.17
C CYS A 170 -5.00 29.15 -2.87
N PRO A 171 -3.97 28.50 -2.30
CA PRO A 171 -2.69 29.17 -2.01
C PRO A 171 -1.92 29.56 -3.27
N VAL A 172 -2.25 28.95 -4.41
CA VAL A 172 -1.63 29.20 -5.73
C VAL A 172 -2.69 29.58 -6.76
N ILE A 173 -3.46 30.63 -6.43
CA ILE A 173 -4.50 31.23 -7.27
C ILE A 173 -3.97 31.53 -8.69
N ASP A 174 -4.85 31.41 -9.69
CA ASP A 174 -4.55 31.60 -11.12
C ASP A 174 -3.51 30.64 -11.72
N LYS A 175 -2.86 29.81 -10.91
CA LYS A 175 -1.96 28.73 -11.35
C LYS A 175 -2.62 27.36 -11.24
N ALA A 176 -3.10 27.00 -10.04
CA ALA A 176 -3.72 25.69 -9.82
C ALA A 176 -5.22 25.66 -10.09
N ILE A 177 -5.89 26.81 -9.98
CA ILE A 177 -7.31 26.93 -10.30
C ILE A 177 -7.59 28.33 -10.87
N THR A 178 -8.38 28.37 -11.94
CA THR A 178 -8.85 29.58 -12.61
C THR A 178 -10.38 29.56 -12.70
N LEU A 179 -10.98 30.73 -12.97
CA LEU A 179 -12.43 30.84 -13.23
C LEU A 179 -12.66 31.26 -14.68
N GLU A 180 -13.08 30.33 -15.51
CA GLU A 180 -13.44 30.58 -16.91
C GLU A 180 -14.83 31.20 -17.01
N ARG A 181 -14.92 32.30 -17.75
CA ARG A 181 -16.16 33.06 -17.89
C ARG A 181 -16.96 32.60 -19.10
N VAL A 182 -18.11 31.99 -18.86
CA VAL A 182 -18.99 31.44 -19.91
C VAL A 182 -20.36 32.13 -19.85
N HIS A 183 -21.00 32.35 -21.00
CA HIS A 183 -22.36 32.87 -21.05
C HIS A 183 -23.38 31.85 -20.51
N ASN A 184 -24.31 32.26 -19.64
CA ASN A 184 -25.33 31.35 -19.13
C ASN A 184 -26.43 31.12 -20.19
N PRO A 185 -26.59 29.90 -20.73
CA PRO A 185 -27.58 29.64 -21.78
C PRO A 185 -29.03 29.75 -21.30
N ARG A 186 -29.27 29.70 -19.97
CA ARG A 186 -30.61 29.85 -19.37
C ARG A 186 -30.99 31.29 -19.06
N SER A 187 -30.02 32.20 -18.97
CA SER A 187 -30.29 33.61 -18.69
C SER A 187 -29.33 34.51 -19.46
N ASP A 188 -29.88 35.32 -20.38
CA ASP A 188 -29.15 36.20 -21.29
C ASP A 188 -28.33 37.32 -20.60
N ARG A 189 -28.41 37.46 -19.27
CA ARG A 189 -27.77 38.55 -18.52
C ARG A 189 -26.72 38.13 -17.48
N HIS A 190 -26.50 36.83 -17.26
CA HIS A 190 -25.53 36.35 -16.26
C HIS A 190 -24.43 35.51 -16.90
N ALA A 191 -23.20 35.67 -16.40
CA ALA A 191 -22.09 34.80 -16.75
C ALA A 191 -21.93 33.72 -15.68
N MET A 192 -21.59 32.51 -16.11
CA MET A 192 -21.09 31.44 -15.25
C MET A 192 -19.57 31.59 -15.12
N LEU A 193 -19.04 31.29 -13.94
CA LEU A 193 -17.61 31.34 -13.63
C LEU A 193 -17.12 29.92 -13.34
N LEU A 194 -16.87 29.15 -14.38
CA LEU A 194 -16.57 27.72 -14.24
C LEU A 194 -15.15 27.55 -13.68
N PRO A 195 -14.97 26.83 -12.57
CA PRO A 195 -13.63 26.51 -12.08
C PRO A 195 -12.94 25.55 -13.05
N THR A 196 -11.66 25.80 -13.33
CA THR A 196 -10.79 24.99 -14.21
C THR A 196 -9.43 24.82 -13.53
N VAL A 197 -8.90 23.59 -13.52
CA VAL A 197 -7.62 23.18 -12.89
C VAL A 197 -6.64 22.63 -13.90
#